data_AF-A0A3D3S9I7-F1
#
_entry.id   AF-A0A3D3S9I7-F1
#
_cell.length_a   1.000
_cell.length_b   1.000
_cell.length_c   1.000
_cell.angle_alpha   90.00
_cell.angle_beta   90.00
_cell.angle_gamma   90.00
#
_symmetry.space_group_name_H-M   'P 1'
#
loop_
_entity.id
_entity.type
_entity.pdbx_description
1 polymer ?
#
loop_
_entity_poly.entity_id
_entity_poly.type
_entity_poly.pdbx_seq_one_letter_code
_entity_poly.pdbx_strand_id
1 'polypeptide(L)'
;LAPELMDMESATDEPSLPGLARVAAHPLGTAFVAYGDFRQYCLSGAWGQVREAASAEKGARWLSRTVAASADFIDEWRKDR
;
A
#
# COMPACT_ATOMS: atom_id res chain seq x y z
N LEU A 1 -1.27 7.01 12.78
CA LEU A 1 -0.08 7.24 13.62
C LEU A 1 0.25 8.72 13.75
N ALA A 2 0.16 9.51 12.66
CA ALA A 2 0.33 10.96 12.70
C ALA A 2 -0.78 11.67 11.87
N PRO A 3 -2.00 11.83 12.42
CA PRO A 3 -3.10 12.49 11.71
C PRO A 3 -2.78 13.92 11.25
N GLU A 4 -1.94 14.63 12.00
CA GLU A 4 -1.50 15.99 11.73
C GLU A 4 -0.62 16.14 10.47
N LEU A 5 -0.04 15.04 9.99
CA LEU A 5 0.74 15.01 8.75
C LEU A 5 -0.11 14.67 7.52
N MET A 6 -1.40 14.42 7.72
CA MET A 6 -2.30 13.97 6.66
C MET A 6 -3.27 15.08 6.27
N ASP A 7 -3.18 15.52 5.03
CA ASP A 7 -4.18 16.38 4.41
C ASP A 7 -5.13 15.55 3.54
N MET A 8 -6.25 15.14 4.15
CA MET A 8 -7.30 14.36 3.48
C MET A 8 -8.14 15.18 2.51
N GLU A 9 -8.14 16.51 2.62
CA GLU A 9 -8.91 17.38 1.72
C GLU A 9 -8.21 17.52 0.37
N SER A 10 -6.88 17.52 0.37
CA SER A 10 -6.06 17.52 -0.86
C SER A 10 -5.96 16.15 -1.53
N ALA A 11 -6.35 15.07 -0.85
CA ALA A 11 -6.24 13.72 -1.37
C ALA A 11 -7.11 13.55 -2.63
N THR A 12 -6.51 13.01 -3.69
CA THR A 12 -7.20 12.73 -4.95
C THR A 12 -7.21 11.23 -5.21
N ASP A 13 -8.38 10.73 -5.62
CA ASP A 13 -8.51 9.35 -6.07
C ASP A 13 -8.08 9.28 -7.53
N GLU A 14 -7.05 8.47 -7.78
CA GLU A 14 -6.49 8.31 -9.13
C GLU A 14 -6.66 6.86 -9.58
N PRO A 15 -7.34 6.60 -10.71
CA PRO A 15 -7.34 5.27 -11.28
C PRO A 15 -5.90 4.90 -11.69
N SER A 16 -5.50 3.66 -11.45
CA SER A 16 -4.24 3.16 -12.01
C SER A 16 -4.28 3.26 -13.54
N LEU A 17 -3.18 3.70 -14.16
CA LEU A 17 -3.07 3.71 -15.62
C LEU A 17 -2.91 2.29 -16.17
N PRO A 18 -3.15 2.05 -17.48
CA PRO A 18 -3.12 0.72 -18.08
C PRO A 18 -1.81 -0.06 -17.88
N GLY A 19 -0.71 0.63 -17.57
CA GLY A 19 0.55 -0.03 -17.20
C GLY A 19 0.38 -0.98 -16.00
N LEU A 20 -0.39 -0.62 -14.97
CA LEU A 20 -0.52 -1.50 -13.81
C LEU A 20 -1.17 -2.84 -14.17
N ALA A 21 -2.23 -2.82 -14.98
CA ALA A 21 -2.95 -4.02 -15.41
C ALA A 21 -2.06 -4.95 -16.26
N ARG A 22 -1.22 -4.38 -17.14
CA ARG A 22 -0.28 -5.15 -17.96
C ARG A 22 0.78 -5.86 -17.13
N VAL A 23 1.26 -5.27 -16.02
CA VAL A 23 2.21 -5.93 -15.11
C VAL A 23 1.57 -7.08 -14.36
N ALA A 24 0.36 -6.88 -13.84
CA ALA A 24 -0.37 -7.95 -13.17
C ALA A 24 -0.57 -9.17 -14.08
N ALA A 25 -0.78 -8.95 -15.38
CA ALA A 25 -0.93 -10.00 -16.38
C ALA A 25 0.39 -10.61 -16.87
N HIS A 26 1.52 -9.89 -16.75
CA HIS A 26 2.82 -10.30 -17.27
C HIS A 26 3.94 -10.00 -16.26
N PRO A 27 4.04 -10.77 -15.16
CA PRO A 27 5.00 -10.49 -14.10
C PRO A 27 6.44 -10.75 -14.60
N LEU A 28 7.12 -9.70 -15.05
CA LEU A 28 8.56 -9.68 -15.31
C LEU A 28 9.32 -9.11 -14.11
N GLY A 29 9.09 -9.69 -12.92
CA GLY A 29 9.62 -9.16 -11.67
C GLY A 29 8.77 -8.02 -11.09
N THR A 30 9.39 -6.92 -10.66
CA THR A 30 8.68 -5.80 -10.01
C THR A 30 8.10 -4.82 -11.05
N ALA A 31 7.08 -4.06 -10.67
CA ALA A 31 6.53 -2.98 -11.51
C ALA A 31 7.61 -1.95 -11.95
N PHE A 32 8.68 -1.80 -11.17
CA PHE A 32 9.83 -0.95 -11.48
C PHE A 32 10.65 -1.51 -12.66
N VAL A 33 10.87 -2.83 -12.69
CA VAL A 33 11.58 -3.52 -13.77
C VAL A 33 10.77 -3.48 -15.07
N ALA A 34 9.44 -3.54 -14.97
CA ALA A 34 8.55 -3.55 -16.12
C ALA A 34 8.44 -2.21 -16.86
N TYR A 35 8.67 -1.08 -16.17
CA TYR A 35 8.40 0.25 -16.73
C TYR A 35 9.60 1.19 -16.79
N GLY A 36 10.57 1.07 -15.88
CA GLY A 36 11.62 2.09 -15.73
C GLY A 36 11.10 3.50 -15.36
N ASP A 37 9.78 3.74 -15.43
CA ASP A 37 9.12 5.04 -15.25
C ASP A 37 7.74 4.91 -14.56
N PHE A 38 7.63 5.49 -13.37
CA PHE A 38 6.40 5.55 -12.57
C PHE A 38 5.22 6.20 -13.30
N ARG A 39 5.49 7.11 -14.24
CA ARG A 39 4.45 7.85 -14.98
C ARG A 39 3.59 6.96 -15.87
N GLN A 40 4.01 5.71 -16.10
CA GLN A 40 3.26 4.74 -16.92
C GLN A 40 2.15 4.03 -16.15
N TYR A 41 2.08 4.16 -14.83
CA TYR A 41 1.02 3.56 -14.00
C TYR A 41 0.40 4.49 -12.94
N CYS A 42 1.00 5.63 -12.62
CA CYS A 42 0.43 6.66 -11.75
C CYS A 42 0.90 8.08 -12.14
N LEU A 43 0.04 9.09 -11.98
CA LEU A 43 0.36 10.48 -12.36
C LEU A 43 0.93 11.28 -11.19
N SER A 44 0.30 11.23 -10.01
CA SER A 44 0.80 11.92 -8.81
C SER A 44 1.84 11.13 -8.01
N GLY A 45 2.13 9.90 -8.43
CA GLY A 45 2.89 8.93 -7.62
C GLY A 45 2.00 8.09 -6.69
N ALA A 46 0.69 8.31 -6.70
CA ALA A 46 -0.30 7.49 -6.02
C ALA A 46 -1.34 6.93 -7.00
N TRP A 47 -2.03 5.86 -6.60
CA TRP A 47 -3.20 5.33 -7.29
C TRP A 47 -4.11 4.66 -6.26
N GLY A 48 -5.39 4.54 -6.61
CA GLY A 48 -6.42 3.95 -5.77
C GLY A 48 -7.37 4.98 -5.16
N GLN A 49 -8.36 4.46 -4.44
CA GLN A 49 -9.37 5.23 -3.73
C GLN A 49 -8.88 5.49 -2.30
N VAL A 50 -8.26 6.64 -2.08
CA VAL A 50 -7.71 7.05 -0.78
C VAL A 50 -8.67 8.00 -0.08
N ARG A 51 -9.18 9.02 -0.79
CA ARG A 51 -10.01 10.09 -0.22
C ARG A 51 -11.28 9.54 0.43
N GLU A 52 -11.98 8.65 -0.28
CA GLU A 52 -13.25 8.10 0.21
C GLU A 52 -13.07 6.90 1.13
N ALA A 53 -11.98 6.13 0.95
CA ALA A 53 -11.83 4.86 1.62
C ALA A 53 -10.95 4.92 2.89
N ALA A 54 -10.01 5.87 2.99
CA ALA A 54 -9.10 5.92 4.13
C ALA A 54 -9.79 6.48 5.38
N SER A 55 -9.54 5.84 6.53
CA SER A 55 -9.97 6.34 7.83
C SER A 55 -9.00 5.93 8.94
N ALA A 56 -8.95 6.73 10.01
CA ALA A 56 -8.13 6.43 11.18
C ALA A 56 -8.51 5.07 11.81
N GLU A 57 -9.81 4.75 11.83
CA GLU A 57 -10.31 3.49 12.35
C GLU A 57 -9.82 2.28 11.54
N LYS A 58 -9.90 2.35 10.20
CA LYS A 58 -9.38 1.30 9.33
C LYS A 58 -7.88 1.10 9.53
N GLY A 59 -7.13 2.21 9.60
CA GLY A 59 -5.70 2.19 9.87
C GLY A 59 -5.36 1.54 11.22
N ALA A 60 -6.08 1.88 12.28
CA ALA A 60 -5.89 1.27 13.61
C ALA A 60 -6.14 -0.24 13.60
N ARG A 61 -7.20 -0.70 12.92
CA ARG A 61 -7.51 -2.13 12.79
C ARG A 61 -6.41 -2.89 12.04
N TRP A 62 -5.88 -2.33 10.96
CA TRP A 62 -4.77 -2.93 10.21
C TRP A 62 -3.49 -3.02 11.05
N LEU A 63 -3.14 -1.94 11.75
CA LEU A 63 -1.96 -1.91 12.62
C LEU A 63 -2.06 -2.93 13.74
N SER A 64 -3.18 -2.99 14.44
CA SER A 64 -3.38 -3.94 15.55
C SER A 64 -3.22 -5.40 15.09
N ARG A 65 -3.81 -5.77 13.95
CA ARG A 65 -3.67 -7.12 13.39
C ARG A 65 -2.24 -7.45 12.99
N THR A 66 -1.55 -6.49 12.37
CA THR A 66 -0.17 -6.67 11.91
C THR A 66 0.79 -6.82 13.08
N VAL A 67 0.63 -6.01 14.12
CA VAL A 67 1.43 -6.10 15.35
C VAL A 67 1.21 -7.43 16.05
N ALA A 68 -0.04 -7.89 16.18
CA ALA A 68 -0.35 -9.19 16.76
C ALA A 68 0.31 -10.34 15.99
N ALA A 69 0.12 -10.39 14.67
CA ALA A 69 0.73 -11.43 13.83
C ALA A 69 2.26 -11.42 13.89
N SER A 70 2.88 -10.23 13.96
CA SER A 70 4.33 -10.12 14.10
C SER A 70 4.83 -10.62 15.46
N ALA A 71 4.07 -10.35 16.54
CA ALA A 71 4.39 -10.84 17.87
C ALA A 71 4.28 -12.36 17.94
N ASP A 72 3.21 -12.94 17.40
CA ASP A 72 3.00 -14.40 17.33
C ASP A 72 4.18 -15.08 16.62
N PHE A 73 4.57 -14.55 15.46
CA PHE A 73 5.72 -15.06 14.70
C PHE A 73 7.04 -15.00 15.49
N ILE A 74 7.31 -13.90 16.19
CA ILE A 74 8.52 -13.75 17.01
C ILE A 74 8.54 -14.76 18.16
N ASP A 75 7.39 -14.99 18.79
CA ASP A 75 7.25 -15.94 19.90
C ASP A 75 7.40 -17.38 19.43
N GLU A 76 6.86 -17.74 18.25
CA GLU A 76 7.12 -19.03 17.60
C GLU A 76 8.60 -19.22 17.31
N TRP A 77 9.23 -18.25 16.65
CA TRP A 77 10.66 -18.30 16.32
C TRP A 77 11.57 -18.47 17.55
N ARG A 78 11.18 -17.87 18.68
CA ARG A 78 11.93 -18.00 19.94
C ARG A 78 11.81 -19.37 20.59
N LYS A 79 10.69 -20.07 20.40
CA LYS A 79 10.46 -21.42 20.95
C LYS A 79 11.21 -22.50 20.16
N ASP A 80 11.43 -22.26 18.86
CA ASP A 80 12.14 -23.16 17.95
C ASP A 80 13.68 -22.98 17.99
N ARG A 81 14.21 -22.17 18.92
CA ARG A 81 15.64 -21.95 19.17
C ARG A 81 16.05 -22.39 20.56
#